data_AF-A0A6G1BK21-F1
#
_entry.id   AF-A0A6G1BK21-F1
#
_cell.length_a   1.000
_cell.length_b   1.000
_cell.length_c   1.000
_cell.angle_alpha   90.00
_cell.angle_beta   90.00
_cell.angle_gamma   90.00
#
_symmetry.space_group_name_H-M   'P 1'
#
loop_
_entity.id
_entity.type
_entity.pdbx_description
1 polymer ?
#
loop_
_entity_poly.entity_id
_entity_poly.type
_entity_poly.pdbx_seq_one_letter_code
_entity_poly.pdbx_strand_id
1 'polypeptide(L)'
;MASSSPLLACVVVAAMVSTVLCGPPKVPPGPNITASYGEKWLEARGTWYGKPKGAGPDDNGGACGYKDVDKAPFLGMNSCGNDPIFKDGKGCGSCFEVKCSKPEACSDKPVVIHITDMNSEPIAAYHFDLSGLAFGAMAKEGKEEELRKAGIIDMQFRRVRCKYPADTNITFHVEKGSNPNYFALLVKYVGGDGDIVEVDLKEK
;
A
#
# COMPACT_ATOMS: atom_id res chain seq x y z
N MET A 1 -59.11 -56.45 -11.71
CA MET A 1 -57.80 -56.46 -12.39
C MET A 1 -57.02 -55.27 -11.86
N ALA A 2 -55.86 -55.55 -11.27
CA ALA A 2 -55.08 -54.62 -10.46
C ALA A 2 -54.37 -53.56 -11.30
N SER A 3 -54.18 -52.37 -10.73
CA SER A 3 -53.02 -51.54 -11.05
C SER A 3 -52.69 -50.69 -9.83
N SER A 4 -51.67 -51.14 -9.09
CA SER A 4 -51.07 -50.43 -7.96
C SER A 4 -49.75 -49.85 -8.45
N SER A 5 -49.69 -48.52 -8.60
CA SER A 5 -48.45 -47.78 -8.90
C SER A 5 -47.70 -47.49 -7.60
N PRO A 6 -46.39 -47.77 -7.51
CA PRO A 6 -45.61 -47.40 -6.33
C PRO A 6 -45.16 -45.93 -6.44
N LEU A 7 -45.45 -45.13 -5.41
CA LEU A 7 -44.83 -43.81 -5.22
C LEU A 7 -43.38 -44.03 -4.77
N LEU A 8 -42.43 -43.74 -5.66
CA LEU A 8 -41.00 -43.72 -5.36
C LEU A 8 -40.69 -42.47 -4.53
N ALA A 9 -40.38 -42.64 -3.25
CA ALA A 9 -39.89 -41.55 -2.40
C ALA A 9 -38.40 -41.29 -2.73
N CYS A 10 -38.10 -40.24 -3.49
CA CYS A 10 -36.75 -39.76 -3.72
C CYS A 10 -36.21 -39.12 -2.43
N VAL A 11 -35.42 -39.87 -1.66
CA VAL A 11 -34.64 -39.31 -0.55
C VAL A 11 -33.47 -38.53 -1.15
N VAL A 12 -33.59 -37.21 -1.21
CA VAL A 12 -32.48 -36.32 -1.59
C VAL A 12 -31.55 -36.21 -0.40
N VAL A 13 -30.46 -36.99 -0.40
CA VAL A 13 -29.39 -36.85 0.59
C VAL A 13 -28.59 -35.60 0.22
N ALA A 14 -28.88 -34.47 0.88
CA ALA A 14 -28.06 -33.27 0.78
C ALA A 14 -26.71 -33.52 1.46
N ALA A 15 -25.70 -33.91 0.67
CA ALA A 15 -24.33 -33.95 1.15
C ALA A 15 -23.86 -32.51 1.41
N MET A 16 -23.73 -32.13 2.69
CA MET A 16 -23.07 -30.89 3.08
C MET A 16 -21.59 -31.01 2.76
N VAL A 17 -21.20 -30.58 1.56
CA VAL A 17 -19.79 -30.39 1.21
C VAL A 17 -19.32 -29.19 2.02
N SER A 18 -18.72 -29.47 3.18
CA SER A 18 -18.02 -28.44 3.96
C SER A 18 -16.81 -28.02 3.14
N THR A 19 -16.94 -26.90 2.43
CA THR A 19 -15.81 -26.25 1.76
C THR A 19 -14.87 -25.76 2.84
N VAL A 20 -13.88 -26.59 3.17
CA VAL A 20 -12.71 -26.13 3.92
C VAL A 20 -12.01 -25.14 3.01
N LEU A 21 -12.20 -23.83 3.27
CA LEU A 21 -11.37 -22.79 2.67
C LEU A 21 -9.95 -23.00 3.22
N CYS A 22 -9.13 -23.74 2.48
CA CYS A 22 -7.68 -23.77 2.64
C CYS A 22 -7.12 -22.42 2.17
N GLY A 23 -7.27 -21.39 3.01
CA GLY A 23 -6.61 -20.10 2.86
C GLY A 23 -6.13 -19.62 4.24
N PRO A 24 -5.04 -18.85 4.31
CA PRO A 24 -4.66 -18.21 5.55
C PRO A 24 -5.84 -17.37 6.10
N PRO A 25 -6.00 -17.27 7.43
CA PRO A 25 -7.07 -16.47 8.02
C PRO A 25 -7.00 -15.04 7.50
N LYS A 26 -8.11 -14.54 6.97
CA LYS A 26 -8.21 -13.13 6.54
C LYS A 26 -8.19 -12.24 7.77
N VAL A 27 -7.19 -11.38 7.89
CA VAL A 27 -7.10 -10.39 8.97
C VAL A 27 -7.95 -9.17 8.59
N PRO A 28 -8.87 -8.70 9.46
CA PRO A 28 -9.62 -7.48 9.21
C PRO A 28 -8.69 -6.25 9.15
N PRO A 29 -8.93 -5.28 8.25
CA PRO A 29 -8.15 -4.06 8.21
C PRO A 29 -8.35 -3.23 9.49
N GLY A 30 -7.33 -2.46 9.86
CA GLY A 30 -7.45 -1.41 10.87
C GLY A 30 -8.34 -0.25 10.40
N PRO A 31 -8.68 0.70 11.28
CA PRO A 31 -9.37 1.91 10.87
C PRO A 31 -8.52 2.75 9.91
N ASN A 32 -9.17 3.54 9.06
CA ASN A 32 -8.48 4.44 8.13
C ASN A 32 -7.55 5.41 8.85
N ILE A 33 -6.36 5.62 8.30
CA ILE A 33 -5.41 6.60 8.82
C ILE A 33 -5.82 8.00 8.37
N THR A 34 -6.05 8.87 9.35
CA THR A 34 -6.45 10.27 9.15
C THR A 34 -5.24 11.21 9.26
N ALA A 35 -5.45 12.51 9.06
CA ALA A 35 -4.42 13.56 9.16
C ALA A 35 -4.08 13.92 10.63
N SER A 36 -3.89 12.92 11.50
CA SER A 36 -3.30 13.10 12.82
C SER A 36 -1.80 12.81 12.74
N TYR A 37 -0.99 13.81 13.10
CA TYR A 37 0.46 13.78 12.85
C TYR A 37 1.25 13.61 14.14
N GLY A 38 2.16 12.63 14.17
CA GLY A 38 3.20 12.53 15.19
C GLY A 38 2.74 12.04 16.57
N GLU A 39 1.45 11.72 16.76
CA GLU A 39 0.87 11.48 18.09
C GLU A 39 1.23 10.11 18.68
N LYS A 40 1.35 9.06 17.86
CA LYS A 40 1.64 7.70 18.34
C LYS A 40 2.18 6.78 17.24
N TRP A 41 3.08 5.88 17.60
CA TRP A 41 3.47 4.76 16.75
C TRP A 41 2.38 3.69 16.75
N LEU A 42 1.97 3.25 15.57
CA LEU A 42 1.04 2.15 15.35
C LEU A 42 1.82 0.92 14.87
N GLU A 43 1.32 -0.26 15.22
CA GLU A 43 1.91 -1.53 14.77
C GLU A 43 1.41 -1.87 13.35
N ALA A 44 2.31 -2.38 12.53
CA ALA A 44 2.03 -2.86 11.19
C ALA A 44 2.92 -4.07 10.85
N ARG A 45 2.58 -4.75 9.76
CA ARG A 45 3.52 -5.66 9.09
C ARG A 45 4.12 -5.01 7.87
N GLY A 46 5.41 -5.24 7.68
CA GLY A 46 6.17 -4.81 6.50
C GLY A 46 6.60 -6.01 5.69
N THR A 47 6.31 -5.99 4.39
CA THR A 47 6.97 -6.83 3.37
C THR A 47 7.72 -5.93 2.40
N TRP A 48 8.35 -6.52 1.38
CA TRP A 48 8.84 -5.75 0.26
C TRP A 48 8.69 -6.49 -1.07
N TYR A 49 8.66 -5.72 -2.16
CA TYR A 49 8.46 -6.23 -3.51
C TYR A 49 9.43 -5.65 -4.54
N GLY A 50 9.49 -6.32 -5.69
CA GLY A 50 10.34 -5.94 -6.82
C GLY A 50 11.82 -6.22 -6.61
N LYS A 51 12.68 -5.33 -7.14
CA LYS A 51 14.14 -5.49 -7.05
C LYS A 51 14.65 -5.11 -5.65
N PRO A 52 15.65 -5.82 -5.09
CA PRO A 52 16.17 -5.57 -3.73
C PRO A 52 16.67 -4.14 -3.46
N LYS A 53 17.10 -3.42 -4.50
CA LYS A 53 17.54 -2.02 -4.42
C LYS A 53 16.72 -1.11 -5.34
N GLY A 54 15.54 -1.59 -5.78
CA GLY A 54 14.63 -0.85 -6.65
C GLY A 54 13.52 -0.14 -5.87
N ALA A 55 12.62 0.49 -6.62
CA ALA A 55 11.59 1.38 -6.11
C ALA A 55 10.22 0.72 -5.91
N GLY A 56 10.15 -0.61 -5.94
CA GLY A 56 8.92 -1.40 -5.92
C GLY A 56 8.64 -1.98 -7.30
N PRO A 57 7.73 -1.41 -8.09
CA PRO A 57 7.29 -2.00 -9.36
C PRO A 57 8.36 -1.93 -10.45
N ASP A 58 8.38 -2.91 -11.37
CA ASP A 58 9.37 -2.99 -12.45
C ASP A 58 9.30 -1.81 -13.44
N ASP A 59 8.14 -1.16 -13.56
CA ASP A 59 7.94 0.02 -14.41
C ASP A 59 8.19 1.34 -13.69
N ASN A 60 8.63 1.30 -12.41
CA ASN A 60 8.74 2.47 -11.53
C ASN A 60 7.45 3.31 -11.49
N GLY A 61 6.29 2.65 -11.53
CA GLY A 61 4.96 3.24 -11.43
C GLY A 61 4.23 2.96 -10.10
N GLY A 62 2.94 2.70 -10.20
CA GLY A 62 2.05 2.31 -9.09
C GLY A 62 0.61 2.73 -9.32
N ALA A 63 -0.31 2.23 -8.50
CA ALA A 63 -1.74 2.53 -8.57
C ALA A 63 -2.07 4.03 -8.40
N CYS A 64 -1.17 4.83 -7.83
CA CYS A 64 -1.33 6.28 -7.75
C CYS A 64 -1.07 7.02 -9.07
N GLY A 65 -0.66 6.32 -10.13
CA GLY A 65 -0.35 6.93 -11.44
C GLY A 65 1.00 7.68 -11.48
N TYR A 66 1.71 7.79 -10.36
CA TYR A 66 3.08 8.30 -10.36
C TYR A 66 3.98 7.41 -11.24
N LYS A 67 4.98 8.04 -11.84
CA LYS A 67 6.01 7.42 -12.68
C LYS A 67 7.36 7.93 -12.22
N ASP A 68 8.42 7.23 -12.60
CA ASP A 68 9.80 7.54 -12.20
C ASP A 68 9.94 7.60 -10.68
N VAL A 69 9.25 6.72 -9.95
CA VAL A 69 9.28 6.72 -8.47
C VAL A 69 10.65 6.32 -7.89
N ASP A 70 11.57 5.86 -8.74
CA ASP A 70 12.99 5.64 -8.45
C ASP A 70 13.82 6.93 -8.46
N LYS A 71 13.32 8.00 -9.08
CA LYS A 71 14.01 9.29 -9.20
C LYS A 71 13.50 10.30 -8.17
N ALA A 72 14.19 11.43 -8.09
CA ALA A 72 13.77 12.54 -7.25
C ALA A 72 12.33 12.99 -7.61
N PRO A 73 11.51 13.35 -6.61
CA PRO A 73 11.85 13.46 -5.19
C PRO A 73 11.65 12.17 -4.37
N PHE A 74 11.06 11.13 -4.95
CA PHE A 74 10.74 9.89 -4.25
C PHE A 74 11.97 9.03 -3.93
N LEU A 75 12.94 9.00 -4.85
CA LEU A 75 14.24 8.31 -4.71
C LEU A 75 14.09 6.84 -4.29
N GLY A 76 13.05 6.17 -4.76
CA GLY A 76 12.76 4.79 -4.41
C GLY A 76 12.23 4.60 -2.99
N MET A 77 12.03 5.64 -2.19
CA MET A 77 11.47 5.56 -0.84
C MET A 77 9.94 5.44 -0.89
N ASN A 78 9.46 4.39 -1.54
CA ASN A 78 8.05 4.13 -1.84
C ASN A 78 7.53 2.89 -1.13
N SER A 79 6.20 2.82 -1.02
CA SER A 79 5.48 1.66 -0.50
C SER A 79 4.08 1.58 -1.09
N CYS A 80 3.56 0.35 -1.20
CA CYS A 80 2.14 0.10 -1.15
C CYS A 80 1.61 0.28 0.27
N GLY A 81 0.33 0.61 0.39
CA GLY A 81 -0.43 0.44 1.62
C GLY A 81 -1.68 -0.39 1.39
N ASN A 82 -2.15 -1.08 2.42
CA ASN A 82 -3.47 -1.69 2.41
C ASN A 82 -4.60 -0.66 2.54
N ASP A 83 -5.84 -1.10 2.48
CA ASP A 83 -7.05 -0.26 2.42
C ASP A 83 -7.07 0.95 3.39
N PRO A 84 -6.75 0.82 4.70
CA PRO A 84 -6.75 1.98 5.60
C PRO A 84 -5.67 3.03 5.32
N ILE A 85 -4.65 2.68 4.54
CA ILE A 85 -3.54 3.55 4.13
C ILE A 85 -3.81 4.10 2.73
N PHE A 86 -4.10 3.22 1.75
CA PHE A 86 -4.32 3.60 0.35
C PHE A 86 -5.67 4.31 0.14
N LYS A 87 -6.70 3.94 0.90
CA LYS A 87 -8.03 4.60 0.94
C LYS A 87 -8.64 4.82 -0.45
N ASP A 88 -8.66 3.79 -1.29
CA ASP A 88 -9.14 3.87 -2.68
C ASP A 88 -8.48 5.00 -3.48
N GLY A 89 -7.17 5.19 -3.28
CA GLY A 89 -6.38 6.25 -3.93
C GLY A 89 -6.34 7.57 -3.16
N LYS A 90 -7.23 7.81 -2.18
CA LYS A 90 -7.18 9.02 -1.33
C LYS A 90 -5.97 9.05 -0.39
N GLY A 91 -5.19 7.98 -0.32
CA GLY A 91 -3.92 7.92 0.40
C GLY A 91 -2.71 8.26 -0.47
N CYS A 92 -2.87 8.38 -1.80
CA CYS A 92 -1.77 8.67 -2.71
C CYS A 92 -1.05 9.97 -2.36
N GLY A 93 0.28 9.91 -2.29
CA GLY A 93 1.11 11.04 -1.86
C GLY A 93 1.27 11.19 -0.35
N SER A 94 0.57 10.40 0.48
CA SER A 94 0.78 10.41 1.94
C SER A 94 2.20 9.98 2.31
N CYS A 95 2.74 10.61 3.36
CA CYS A 95 4.04 10.26 3.92
C CYS A 95 3.93 9.61 5.30
N PHE A 96 4.79 8.62 5.52
CA PHE A 96 4.87 7.89 6.77
C PHE A 96 6.31 7.81 7.23
N GLU A 97 6.53 7.96 8.53
CA GLU A 97 7.74 7.40 9.13
C GLU A 97 7.48 5.94 9.47
N VAL A 98 8.44 5.09 9.11
CA VAL A 98 8.42 3.66 9.39
C VAL A 98 9.72 3.24 10.05
N LYS A 99 9.66 2.34 11.03
CA LYS A 99 10.83 1.79 11.71
C LYS A 99 10.60 0.35 12.12
N CYS A 100 11.69 -0.38 12.37
CA CYS A 100 11.65 -1.70 12.96
C CYS A 100 12.66 -1.82 14.09
N SER A 101 12.39 -2.75 15.02
CA SER A 101 13.28 -3.10 16.14
C SER A 101 13.72 -4.56 16.12
N LYS A 102 13.07 -5.37 15.28
CA LYS A 102 13.39 -6.79 15.04
C LYS A 102 13.24 -7.09 13.54
N PRO A 103 14.06 -7.97 12.96
CA PRO A 103 15.15 -8.77 13.57
C PRO A 103 16.38 -7.92 13.94
N GLU A 104 17.46 -8.55 14.42
CA GLU A 104 18.70 -7.87 14.87
C GLU A 104 19.28 -6.89 13.84
N ALA A 105 19.05 -7.14 12.55
CA ALA A 105 19.43 -6.24 11.46
C ALA A 105 18.76 -4.85 11.53
N CYS A 106 17.65 -4.68 12.24
CA CYS A 106 16.95 -3.40 12.37
C CYS A 106 17.77 -2.34 13.10
N SER A 107 17.65 -1.08 12.65
CA SER A 107 18.38 0.06 13.21
C SER A 107 17.68 0.79 14.35
N ASP A 108 16.39 0.51 14.59
CA ASP A 108 15.47 1.30 15.44
C ASP A 108 15.24 2.75 14.98
N LYS A 109 15.88 3.19 13.89
CA LYS A 109 15.74 4.53 13.33
C LYS A 109 14.64 4.57 12.29
N PRO A 110 13.78 5.60 12.29
CA PRO A 110 12.74 5.72 11.29
C PRO A 110 13.28 6.23 9.96
N VAL A 111 12.67 5.77 8.87
CA VAL A 111 12.82 6.29 7.52
C VAL A 111 11.48 6.82 7.02
N VAL A 112 11.51 7.82 6.14
CA VAL A 112 10.30 8.37 5.52
C VAL A 112 10.03 7.66 4.21
N ILE A 113 8.79 7.25 4.00
CA ILE A 113 8.29 6.61 2.78
C ILE A 113 7.06 7.34 2.25
N HIS A 114 6.80 7.16 0.94
CA HIS A 114 5.65 7.70 0.24
C HIS A 114 4.72 6.57 -0.21
N ILE A 115 3.42 6.79 -0.09
CA ILE A 115 2.42 5.89 -0.67
C ILE A 115 2.25 6.23 -2.14
N THR A 116 2.71 5.31 -2.99
CA THR A 116 2.66 5.44 -4.46
C THR A 116 1.86 4.32 -5.12
N ASP A 117 1.45 3.32 -4.35
CA ASP A 117 0.84 2.10 -4.85
C ASP A 117 -0.07 1.44 -3.77
N MET A 118 -0.68 0.30 -4.08
CA MET A 118 -1.60 -0.40 -3.20
C MET A 118 -1.31 -1.90 -3.07
N ASN A 119 -1.65 -2.48 -1.92
CA ASN A 119 -1.68 -3.93 -1.72
C ASN A 119 -2.78 -4.29 -0.70
N SER A 120 -3.85 -4.95 -1.16
CA SER A 120 -5.01 -5.31 -0.34
C SER A 120 -4.96 -6.75 0.20
N GLU A 121 -3.79 -7.38 0.25
CA GLU A 121 -3.66 -8.70 0.87
C GLU A 121 -3.97 -8.64 2.38
N PRO A 122 -4.93 -9.45 2.89
CA PRO A 122 -5.43 -9.31 4.26
C PRO A 122 -4.53 -10.04 5.27
N ILE A 123 -3.23 -9.70 5.31
CA ILE A 123 -2.24 -10.35 6.18
C ILE A 123 -2.04 -9.68 7.54
N ALA A 124 -2.51 -8.43 7.68
CA ALA A 124 -2.43 -7.64 8.91
C ALA A 124 -3.46 -6.49 8.89
N ALA A 125 -3.76 -5.92 10.07
CA ALA A 125 -4.62 -4.74 10.16
C ALA A 125 -4.03 -3.54 9.39
N TYR A 126 -2.72 -3.33 9.50
CA TYR A 126 -1.96 -2.39 8.68
C TYR A 126 -0.81 -3.12 8.03
N HIS A 127 -0.69 -2.97 6.72
CA HIS A 127 0.34 -3.63 5.92
C HIS A 127 0.98 -2.61 4.98
N PHE A 128 2.30 -2.54 5.03
CA PHE A 128 3.14 -1.82 4.08
C PHE A 128 3.90 -2.85 3.24
N ASP A 129 3.71 -2.80 1.93
CA ASP A 129 4.56 -3.54 0.99
C ASP A 129 5.57 -2.56 0.42
N LEU A 130 6.74 -2.51 1.04
CA LEU A 130 7.75 -1.49 0.79
C LEU A 130 8.51 -1.80 -0.50
N SER A 131 9.08 -0.78 -1.13
CA SER A 131 10.15 -1.05 -2.09
C SER A 131 11.34 -1.76 -1.41
N GLY A 132 12.11 -2.55 -2.17
CA GLY A 132 13.32 -3.19 -1.63
C GLY A 132 14.32 -2.17 -1.05
N LEU A 133 14.42 -0.99 -1.65
CA LEU A 133 15.24 0.11 -1.13
C LEU A 133 14.72 0.62 0.23
N ALA A 134 13.42 0.96 0.33
CA ALA A 134 12.83 1.47 1.56
C ALA A 134 12.86 0.44 2.71
N PHE A 135 12.61 -0.84 2.40
CA PHE A 135 12.70 -1.91 3.38
C PHE A 135 14.11 -2.07 3.92
N GLY A 136 15.11 -2.10 3.04
CA GLY A 136 16.51 -2.16 3.41
C GLY A 136 16.97 -0.94 4.23
N ALA A 137 16.42 0.24 3.97
CA ALA A 137 16.79 1.49 4.65
C ALA A 137 16.46 1.50 6.15
N MET A 138 15.58 0.62 6.63
CA MET A 138 15.32 0.45 8.06
C MET A 138 16.43 -0.32 8.80
N ALA A 139 17.35 -0.97 8.07
CA ALA A 139 18.42 -1.76 8.66
C ALA A 139 19.56 -0.90 9.23
N LYS A 140 20.37 -1.50 10.09
CA LYS A 140 21.71 -1.00 10.42
C LYS A 140 22.54 -0.93 9.15
N GLU A 141 23.50 -0.02 9.13
CA GLU A 141 24.43 0.15 8.01
C GLU A 141 25.12 -1.17 7.66
N GLY A 142 25.04 -1.59 6.39
CA GLY A 142 25.61 -2.84 5.89
C GLY A 142 24.77 -4.10 6.19
N LYS A 143 23.60 -3.96 6.82
CA LYS A 143 22.67 -5.06 7.15
C LYS A 143 21.38 -5.05 6.32
N GLU A 144 21.33 -4.25 5.26
CA GLU A 144 20.13 -4.04 4.44
C GLU A 144 19.70 -5.34 3.75
N GLU A 145 20.66 -6.14 3.28
CA GLU A 145 20.34 -7.45 2.67
C GLU A 145 19.91 -8.49 3.70
N GLU A 146 20.52 -8.48 4.89
CA GLU A 146 20.10 -9.35 5.98
C GLU A 146 18.65 -9.05 6.38
N LEU A 147 18.29 -7.78 6.51
CA LEU A 147 16.91 -7.37 6.77
C LEU A 147 15.99 -7.83 5.65
N ARG A 148 16.31 -7.54 4.37
CA ARG A 148 15.50 -7.97 3.21
C ARG A 148 15.25 -9.48 3.17
N LYS A 149 16.22 -10.30 3.59
CA LYS A 149 16.07 -11.76 3.66
C LYS A 149 15.05 -12.24 4.71
N ALA A 150 14.68 -11.40 5.67
CA ALA A 150 13.59 -11.71 6.59
C ALA A 150 12.23 -11.79 5.87
N GLY A 151 12.09 -11.09 4.73
CA GLY A 151 10.89 -11.09 3.88
C GLY A 151 9.73 -10.31 4.49
N ILE A 152 9.26 -10.72 5.66
CA ILE A 152 8.20 -10.06 6.43
C ILE A 152 8.68 -9.76 7.85
N ILE A 153 8.39 -8.55 8.34
CA ILE A 153 8.74 -8.11 9.69
C ILE A 153 7.56 -7.40 10.36
N ASP A 154 7.53 -7.46 11.69
CA ASP A 154 6.71 -6.54 12.47
C ASP A 154 7.43 -5.19 12.54
N MET A 155 6.68 -4.11 12.34
CA MET A 155 7.21 -2.76 12.25
C MET A 155 6.25 -1.75 12.87
N GLN A 156 6.76 -0.55 13.11
CA GLN A 156 5.97 0.55 13.62
C GLN A 156 5.93 1.68 12.58
N PHE A 157 4.79 2.35 12.50
CA PHE A 157 4.61 3.49 11.61
C PHE A 157 3.86 4.64 12.27
N ARG A 158 3.99 5.83 11.70
CA ARG A 158 3.12 6.98 11.99
C ARG A 158 3.04 7.90 10.78
N ARG A 159 1.88 8.53 10.56
CA ARG A 159 1.72 9.52 9.50
C ARG A 159 2.50 10.78 9.84
N VAL A 160 3.18 11.34 8.85
CA VAL A 160 3.95 12.59 8.97
C VAL A 160 3.65 13.50 7.80
N ARG A 161 3.97 14.79 7.96
CA ARG A 161 3.89 15.73 6.85
C ARG A 161 4.99 15.46 5.83
N CYS A 162 4.63 15.43 4.56
CA CYS A 162 5.57 15.31 3.46
C CYS A 162 6.46 16.55 3.38
N LYS A 163 7.76 16.33 3.27
CA LYS A 163 8.77 17.36 3.05
C LYS A 163 9.58 17.01 1.82
N TYR A 164 9.40 17.79 0.77
CA TYR A 164 10.18 17.68 -0.46
C TYR A 164 11.34 18.69 -0.46
N PRO A 165 12.37 18.49 -1.31
CA PRO A 165 13.39 19.51 -1.56
C PRO A 165 12.77 20.88 -1.91
N ALA A 166 13.44 21.96 -1.53
CA ALA A 166 12.88 23.32 -1.61
C ALA A 166 12.56 23.78 -3.04
N ASP A 167 13.19 23.18 -4.04
CA ASP A 167 12.99 23.40 -5.47
C ASP A 167 11.92 22.49 -6.09
N THR A 168 11.34 21.58 -5.31
CA THR A 168 10.24 20.71 -5.76
C THR A 168 8.91 21.46 -5.67
N ASN A 169 8.27 21.67 -6.82
CA ASN A 169 6.97 22.32 -6.93
C ASN A 169 5.84 21.31 -7.13
N ILE A 170 4.63 21.69 -6.68
CA ILE A 170 3.41 20.97 -7.05
C ILE A 170 3.33 20.92 -8.57
N THR A 171 3.17 19.71 -9.09
CA THR A 171 3.21 19.45 -10.53
C THR A 171 1.87 18.89 -10.98
N PHE A 172 1.29 19.50 -12.01
CA PHE A 172 0.08 19.02 -12.66
C PHE A 172 0.46 18.32 -13.96
N HIS A 173 0.17 17.03 -14.05
CA HIS A 173 0.40 16.23 -15.25
C HIS A 173 -0.94 15.91 -15.90
N VAL A 174 -1.09 16.26 -17.18
CA VAL A 174 -2.30 15.93 -17.95
C VAL A 174 -2.17 14.51 -18.47
N GLU A 175 -3.11 13.65 -18.08
CA GLU A 175 -3.07 12.23 -18.41
C GLU A 175 -3.34 11.99 -19.89
N LYS A 176 -2.69 10.94 -20.41
CA LYS A 176 -2.91 10.47 -21.78
C LYS A 176 -4.37 10.02 -21.92
N GLY A 177 -5.08 10.60 -22.89
CA GLY A 177 -6.52 10.37 -23.10
C GLY A 177 -7.35 11.63 -22.90
N SER A 178 -6.79 12.64 -22.24
CA SER A 178 -7.35 13.99 -22.22
C SER A 178 -7.50 14.53 -23.65
N ASN A 179 -8.60 15.23 -23.89
CA ASN A 179 -8.99 15.83 -25.16
C ASN A 179 -9.91 17.04 -24.89
N PRO A 180 -10.37 17.79 -25.90
CA PRO A 180 -11.18 18.99 -25.66
C PRO A 180 -12.49 18.79 -24.86
N ASN A 181 -12.97 17.55 -24.71
CA ASN A 181 -14.21 17.23 -23.99
C ASN A 181 -14.01 16.31 -22.77
N TYR A 182 -12.78 15.88 -22.48
CA TYR A 182 -12.46 15.06 -21.32
C TYR A 182 -11.09 15.46 -20.79
N PHE A 183 -11.00 15.72 -19.49
CA PHE A 183 -9.77 16.15 -18.86
C PHE A 183 -9.50 15.29 -17.63
N ALA A 184 -8.33 14.66 -17.61
CA ALA A 184 -7.83 13.92 -16.48
C ALA A 184 -6.44 14.44 -16.13
N LEU A 185 -6.20 14.64 -14.84
CA LEU A 185 -4.95 15.18 -14.35
C LEU A 185 -4.46 14.38 -13.15
N LEU A 186 -3.15 14.37 -12.99
CA LEU A 186 -2.46 13.85 -11.84
C LEU A 186 -1.71 15.00 -11.17
N VAL A 187 -2.00 15.23 -9.90
CA VAL A 187 -1.29 16.22 -9.07
C VAL A 187 -0.19 15.49 -8.30
N LYS A 188 1.05 15.92 -8.47
CA LYS A 188 2.23 15.31 -7.85
C LYS A 188 2.89 16.30 -6.89
N TYR A 189 3.63 15.75 -5.92
CA TYR A 189 4.54 16.47 -5.03
C TYR A 189 3.86 17.53 -4.15
N VAL A 190 2.66 17.21 -3.66
CA VAL A 190 1.96 18.03 -2.68
C VAL A 190 2.65 17.86 -1.33
N GLY A 191 3.36 18.89 -0.87
CA GLY A 191 3.93 18.92 0.48
C GLY A 191 2.85 19.03 1.56
N GLY A 192 3.23 18.88 2.83
CA GLY A 192 2.27 18.97 3.93
C GLY A 192 1.50 17.66 4.10
N ASP A 193 0.18 17.68 3.90
CA ASP A 193 -0.66 16.50 4.13
C ASP A 193 -0.39 15.35 3.14
N GLY A 194 0.07 15.68 1.93
CA GLY A 194 0.48 14.73 0.89
C GLY A 194 -0.68 14.25 0.01
N ASP A 195 -1.80 13.87 0.61
CA ASP A 195 -3.01 13.44 -0.10
C ASP A 195 -3.93 14.61 -0.49
N ILE A 196 -4.74 14.40 -1.52
CA ILE A 196 -5.69 15.37 -2.08
C ILE A 196 -7.09 14.77 -2.05
N VAL A 197 -8.07 15.56 -1.61
CA VAL A 197 -9.47 15.13 -1.52
C VAL A 197 -10.39 15.84 -2.52
N GLU A 198 -9.94 16.94 -3.11
CA GLU A 198 -10.73 17.78 -4.02
C GLU A 198 -9.83 18.56 -4.97
N VAL A 199 -10.27 18.70 -6.23
CA VAL A 199 -9.62 19.52 -7.27
C VAL A 199 -10.71 20.18 -8.10
N ASP A 200 -10.72 21.51 -8.14
CA ASP A 200 -11.64 22.31 -8.95
C ASP A 200 -10.92 22.99 -10.12
N LEU A 201 -11.66 23.21 -11.20
CA LEU A 201 -11.18 23.92 -12.39
C LEU A 201 -12.10 25.10 -12.70
N LYS A 202 -11.48 26.21 -13.12
CA LYS A 202 -12.18 27.39 -13.63
C LYS A 202 -11.46 27.90 -14.87
N GLU A 203 -12.18 28.01 -15.98
CA GLU A 203 -11.67 28.64 -17.19
C GLU A 203 -11.39 30.14 -16.93
N LYS A 204 -10.32 30.65 -17.54
CA LYS A 204 -9.87 32.03 -17.34
C LYS A 204 -10.78 33.04 -18.03
#